data_AF-A0A8K0TMN8-F1
#
_entry.id   AF-A0A8K0TMN8-F1
#
_cell.length_a   1.000
_cell.length_b   1.000
_cell.length_c   1.000
_cell.angle_alpha   90.00
_cell.angle_beta   90.00
_cell.angle_gamma   90.00
#
_symmetry.space_group_name_H-M   'P 1'
#
loop_
_entity.id
_entity.type
_entity.pdbx_description
1 polymer ?
#
loop_
_entity_poly.entity_id
_entity_poly.type
_entity_poly.pdbx_seq_one_letter_code
_entity_poly.pdbx_strand_id
1 'polypeptide(L)'
;MTWTENDGRPLSGGNRFRDFADLALHPSRKSHSTTRHSSASSADSAASAPPPYSSSGPESRLSMPFRKMARHLGDSLKPSSVVLSYHDITLFAEDVKALRNDWLTDNNIAFWEEYLEREILVKYPQARIILLRPSITFLLMREPDTRQIRSALPDFSKVTHVFLPINDCHNVSEAEGGSHWSLLLVSAIDGVAFHYDSLNSSNYTDARLAARKMSEILGRGPLRFLNLEDSPQQENGSDCGVFVCILMRHLLVNRLLAANAREKVSMSMANKLIDADGGRKEMLKIIESLRKEGVRRRSRSASPFTKDPPRIE
;
A
#
# COMPACT_ATOMS: atom_id res chain seq x y z
N MET A 1 -6.63 9.08 -5.44
CA MET A 1 -7.14 8.95 -4.07
C MET A 1 -7.27 10.36 -3.54
N THR A 2 -8.50 10.85 -3.34
CA THR A 2 -8.76 12.22 -2.89
C THR A 2 -8.91 12.21 -1.37
N TRP A 3 -7.96 12.84 -0.68
CA TRP A 3 -8.13 13.22 0.72
C TRP A 3 -9.19 14.31 0.80
N THR A 4 -10.12 14.23 1.75
CA THR A 4 -10.98 15.37 2.10
C THR A 4 -10.30 16.17 3.19
N GLU A 5 -9.66 17.28 2.83
CA GLU A 5 -9.25 18.32 3.78
C GLU A 5 -10.45 19.21 4.10
N ASN A 6 -10.65 19.51 5.38
CA ASN A 6 -11.62 20.49 5.84
C ASN A 6 -10.86 21.67 6.43
N ASP A 7 -10.28 22.51 5.57
CA ASP A 7 -9.47 23.65 6.00
C ASP A 7 -10.21 24.96 5.77
N GLY A 8 -10.47 25.65 6.89
CA GLY A 8 -11.02 26.99 6.90
C GLY A 8 -9.96 28.07 6.70
N ARG A 9 -10.13 28.81 5.58
CA ARG A 9 -9.72 30.22 5.30
C ARG A 9 -8.26 30.47 4.84
N PRO A 10 -7.93 31.70 4.33
CA PRO A 10 -8.18 32.14 2.95
C PRO A 10 -6.89 32.52 2.19
N LEU A 11 -7.05 32.71 0.88
CA LEU A 11 -6.01 32.98 -0.14
C LEU A 11 -5.24 34.30 0.03
N SER A 12 -3.93 34.31 -0.27
CA SER A 12 -3.32 35.20 -1.29
C SER A 12 -1.82 34.91 -1.52
N GLY A 13 -1.35 35.10 -2.76
CA GLY A 13 0.06 35.32 -3.10
C GLY A 13 0.76 34.18 -3.85
N GLY A 14 0.66 34.17 -5.18
CA GLY A 14 1.24 33.13 -6.04
C GLY A 14 2.75 33.24 -6.27
N ASN A 15 3.38 32.10 -6.54
CA ASN A 15 4.48 32.01 -7.49
C ASN A 15 4.53 30.61 -8.12
N ARG A 16 4.77 30.57 -9.43
CA ARG A 16 4.59 29.42 -10.33
C ARG A 16 5.68 28.36 -10.11
N PHE A 17 5.34 27.25 -9.45
CA PHE A 17 5.94 25.91 -9.62
C PHE A 17 5.00 24.88 -8.97
N ARG A 18 3.76 24.82 -9.46
CA ARG A 18 2.79 23.78 -9.11
C ARG A 18 2.15 23.35 -10.41
N ASP A 19 2.62 22.24 -10.97
CA ASP A 19 1.95 21.51 -12.06
C ASP A 19 2.72 20.22 -12.38
N PHE A 20 2.88 19.29 -11.42
CA PHE A 20 3.31 17.91 -11.74
C PHE A 20 2.74 16.81 -10.83
N ALA A 21 2.03 17.16 -9.74
CA ALA A 21 1.46 16.16 -8.82
C ALA A 21 0.08 15.61 -9.25
N ASP A 22 -0.67 16.30 -10.13
CA ASP A 22 -2.06 15.94 -10.44
C ASP A 22 -2.27 15.13 -11.74
N LEU A 23 -1.22 14.81 -12.51
CA LEU A 23 -1.37 14.12 -13.80
C LEU A 23 -1.47 12.59 -13.72
N ALA A 24 -1.38 11.98 -12.53
CA ALA A 24 -1.37 10.52 -12.39
C ALA A 24 -2.75 9.86 -12.16
N LEU A 25 -3.85 10.61 -12.20
CA LEU A 25 -5.19 10.07 -11.89
C LEU A 25 -6.26 10.66 -12.83
N HIS A 26 -6.71 9.89 -13.82
CA HIS A 26 -8.11 9.71 -14.25
C HIS A 26 -8.22 9.29 -15.74
N PRO A 27 -9.03 8.25 -16.08
CA PRO A 27 -9.65 8.14 -17.38
C PRO A 27 -11.00 8.88 -17.40
N SER A 28 -11.19 9.62 -18.50
CA SER A 28 -12.34 10.45 -18.85
C SER A 28 -13.71 9.78 -18.68
N ARG A 29 -14.69 10.47 -18.08
CA ARG A 29 -16.12 10.18 -18.25
C ARG A 29 -16.95 11.46 -18.36
N LYS A 30 -17.81 11.45 -19.38
CA LYS A 30 -18.79 12.48 -19.75
C LYS A 30 -19.91 12.59 -18.71
N SER A 31 -20.33 13.82 -18.48
CA SER A 31 -21.48 14.26 -17.68
C SER A 31 -22.81 13.77 -18.25
N HIS A 32 -23.78 13.44 -17.39
CA HIS A 32 -25.22 13.60 -17.64
C HIS A 32 -25.90 14.04 -16.33
N SER A 33 -26.67 15.12 -16.46
CA SER A 33 -27.54 15.77 -15.49
C SER A 33 -28.85 14.99 -15.31
N THR A 34 -29.46 14.99 -14.11
CA THR A 34 -30.85 15.49 -13.86
C THR A 34 -31.30 15.30 -12.40
N THR A 35 -31.60 16.43 -11.77
CA THR A 35 -32.74 16.81 -10.90
C THR A 35 -33.34 15.88 -9.82
N ARG A 36 -33.48 16.51 -8.64
CA ARG A 36 -34.29 16.16 -7.46
C ARG A 36 -35.79 16.15 -7.73
N HIS A 37 -36.55 15.34 -6.98
CA HIS A 37 -37.79 15.78 -6.33
C HIS A 37 -38.07 14.97 -5.05
N SER A 38 -38.63 15.68 -4.09
CA SER A 38 -38.98 15.32 -2.72
C SER A 38 -40.50 15.18 -2.58
N SER A 39 -40.98 14.25 -1.74
CA SER A 39 -42.09 14.49 -0.79
C SER A 39 -42.43 13.23 0.01
N ALA A 40 -42.61 13.42 1.30
CA ALA A 40 -43.15 12.49 2.28
C ALA A 40 -44.69 12.42 2.23
N SER A 41 -45.30 11.33 2.68
CA SER A 41 -46.03 11.27 3.97
C SER A 41 -46.96 10.06 4.12
N SER A 42 -47.08 9.64 5.39
CA SER A 42 -48.24 9.11 6.12
C SER A 42 -48.74 7.67 5.94
N ALA A 43 -48.88 7.06 7.11
CA ALA A 43 -49.33 5.72 7.49
C ALA A 43 -50.85 5.49 7.30
N ASP A 44 -51.27 4.21 7.22
CA ASP A 44 -52.13 3.63 8.26
C ASP A 44 -52.35 2.09 8.10
N SER A 45 -52.04 1.38 9.19
CA SER A 45 -52.85 0.40 9.94
C SER A 45 -53.51 -0.87 9.33
N ALA A 46 -53.12 -2.00 9.95
CA ALA A 46 -53.94 -3.12 10.47
C ALA A 46 -54.24 -4.41 9.62
N ALA A 47 -53.51 -5.48 10.00
CA ALA A 47 -53.91 -6.86 10.35
C ALA A 47 -55.02 -7.65 9.60
N SER A 48 -54.71 -8.88 9.13
CA SER A 48 -55.26 -10.19 9.61
C SER A 48 -55.03 -11.39 8.65
N ALA A 49 -54.38 -12.44 9.19
CA ALA A 49 -54.25 -13.90 8.93
C ALA A 49 -54.97 -14.69 7.77
N PRO A 50 -54.54 -15.96 7.45
CA PRO A 50 -54.56 -16.65 6.13
C PRO A 50 -55.44 -17.94 6.07
N PRO A 51 -55.19 -19.03 5.26
CA PRO A 51 -54.85 -19.29 3.83
C PRO A 51 -55.94 -20.20 3.13
N PRO A 52 -55.74 -20.85 1.95
CA PRO A 52 -55.11 -22.20 1.89
C PRO A 52 -54.31 -22.56 0.60
N TYR A 53 -53.84 -23.82 0.60
CA TYR A 53 -52.84 -24.58 -0.18
C TYR A 53 -53.02 -24.82 -1.71
N SER A 54 -51.96 -25.41 -2.30
CA SER A 54 -51.81 -26.23 -3.54
C SER A 54 -51.37 -25.51 -4.84
N SER A 55 -50.61 -26.05 -5.80
CA SER A 55 -49.61 -27.13 -5.94
C SER A 55 -49.07 -27.08 -7.39
N SER A 56 -47.79 -27.44 -7.60
CA SER A 56 -47.13 -27.97 -8.82
C SER A 56 -47.11 -27.17 -10.16
N GLY A 57 -45.91 -26.94 -10.72
CA GLY A 57 -45.61 -26.30 -12.03
C GLY A 57 -45.76 -27.21 -13.25
N PRO A 58 -44.91 -27.17 -14.32
CA PRO A 58 -43.79 -26.27 -14.66
C PRO A 58 -43.94 -25.58 -16.05
N GLU A 59 -43.28 -24.45 -16.30
CA GLU A 59 -42.98 -24.03 -17.68
C GLU A 59 -41.58 -23.39 -17.82
N SER A 60 -40.79 -24.02 -18.68
CA SER A 60 -39.48 -23.63 -19.16
C SER A 60 -39.56 -22.48 -20.16
N ARG A 61 -38.92 -21.34 -19.88
CA ARG A 61 -38.45 -20.42 -20.93
C ARG A 61 -37.06 -19.90 -20.60
N LEU A 62 -36.10 -20.38 -21.38
CA LEU A 62 -34.74 -19.84 -21.49
C LEU A 62 -34.82 -18.34 -21.81
N SER A 63 -34.35 -17.50 -20.91
CA SER A 63 -33.83 -16.18 -21.25
C SER A 63 -32.48 -16.04 -20.56
N MET A 64 -31.41 -15.96 -21.36
CA MET A 64 -30.06 -15.73 -20.88
C MET A 64 -29.80 -14.22 -20.89
N PRO A 65 -29.56 -13.58 -19.73
CA PRO A 65 -28.92 -12.27 -19.72
C PRO A 65 -27.41 -12.48 -19.82
N PHE A 66 -26.81 -11.89 -20.84
CA PHE A 66 -25.36 -11.74 -21.02
C PHE A 66 -24.68 -11.21 -19.73
N ARG A 67 -24.23 -12.11 -18.86
CA ARG A 67 -23.32 -11.76 -17.76
C ARG A 67 -21.90 -11.71 -18.31
N LYS A 68 -21.35 -10.49 -18.36
CA LYS A 68 -19.93 -10.21 -18.58
C LYS A 68 -19.08 -11.09 -17.67
N MET A 69 -18.26 -11.94 -18.29
CA MET A 69 -17.24 -12.75 -17.64
C MET A 69 -16.12 -11.85 -17.11
N ALA A 70 -16.32 -11.23 -15.94
CA ALA A 70 -15.22 -10.76 -15.12
C ALA A 70 -14.63 -11.98 -14.41
N ARG A 71 -13.69 -12.67 -15.08
CA ARG A 71 -12.92 -13.78 -14.49
C ARG A 71 -12.32 -13.29 -13.17
N HIS A 72 -12.79 -13.86 -12.05
CA HIS A 72 -12.23 -13.64 -10.73
C HIS A 72 -10.82 -14.26 -10.71
N LEU A 73 -9.81 -13.41 -10.81
CA LEU A 73 -8.41 -13.79 -10.92
C LEU A 73 -7.89 -14.16 -9.52
N GLY A 74 -7.99 -15.43 -9.15
CA GLY A 74 -7.41 -15.94 -7.90
C GLY A 74 -7.94 -17.29 -7.47
N ASP A 75 -9.24 -17.54 -7.67
CA ASP A 75 -9.90 -18.70 -7.04
C ASP A 75 -9.56 -20.06 -7.67
N SER A 76 -8.85 -20.08 -8.81
CA SER A 76 -8.52 -21.29 -9.55
C SER A 76 -7.01 -21.52 -9.79
N LEU A 77 -6.14 -20.65 -9.27
CA LEU A 77 -4.69 -20.82 -9.42
C LEU A 77 -4.13 -21.59 -8.22
N LYS A 78 -3.14 -22.46 -8.46
CA LYS A 78 -2.37 -23.06 -7.36
C LYS A 78 -1.68 -21.93 -6.56
N PRO A 79 -1.57 -22.00 -5.22
CA PRO A 79 -0.97 -20.93 -4.41
C PRO A 79 0.38 -20.44 -4.94
N SER A 80 1.25 -21.36 -5.36
CA SER A 80 2.58 -21.09 -5.92
C SER A 80 2.59 -20.58 -7.38
N SER A 81 1.44 -20.28 -7.97
CA SER A 81 1.39 -19.74 -9.35
C SER A 81 1.82 -18.29 -9.34
N VAL A 82 2.85 -17.96 -10.13
CA VAL A 82 3.29 -16.56 -10.32
C VAL A 82 2.18 -15.75 -10.98
N VAL A 83 1.79 -14.63 -10.35
CA VAL A 83 0.83 -13.67 -10.89
C VAL A 83 1.53 -12.48 -11.55
N LEU A 84 2.59 -11.97 -10.92
CA LEU A 84 3.37 -10.83 -11.40
C LEU A 84 4.83 -10.98 -10.96
N SER A 85 5.77 -10.87 -11.89
CA SER A 85 7.17 -10.54 -11.57
C SER A 85 7.41 -9.09 -11.96
N TYR A 86 7.76 -8.27 -10.98
CA TYR A 86 8.02 -6.84 -11.11
C TYR A 86 9.34 -6.49 -10.45
N HIS A 87 10.37 -6.27 -11.29
CA HIS A 87 11.76 -6.13 -10.84
C HIS A 87 12.15 -7.28 -9.91
N ASP A 88 12.56 -6.97 -8.69
CA ASP A 88 13.09 -7.92 -7.72
C ASP A 88 11.98 -8.64 -6.92
N ILE A 89 10.71 -8.26 -7.14
CA ILE A 89 9.56 -8.81 -6.43
C ILE A 89 8.74 -9.72 -7.35
N THR A 90 8.40 -10.92 -6.87
CA THR A 90 7.49 -11.85 -7.55
C THR A 90 6.31 -12.16 -6.66
N LEU A 91 5.12 -11.69 -7.06
CA LEU A 91 3.85 -11.99 -6.40
C LEU A 91 3.27 -13.32 -6.90
N PHE A 92 2.91 -14.17 -5.95
CA PHE A 92 2.21 -15.43 -6.17
C PHE A 92 0.70 -15.27 -6.01
N ALA A 93 -0.05 -16.32 -6.33
CA ALA A 93 -1.51 -16.30 -6.24
C ALA A 93 -1.99 -16.14 -4.79
N GLU A 94 -1.26 -16.69 -3.82
CA GLU A 94 -1.52 -16.51 -2.39
C GLU A 94 -1.35 -15.06 -1.93
N ASP A 95 -0.31 -14.36 -2.38
CA ASP A 95 -0.11 -12.94 -2.07
C ASP A 95 -1.28 -12.08 -2.57
N VAL A 96 -1.77 -12.37 -3.78
CA VAL A 96 -2.90 -11.63 -4.37
C VAL A 96 -4.21 -11.98 -3.68
N LYS A 97 -4.35 -13.22 -3.21
CA LYS A 97 -5.50 -13.64 -2.39
C LYS A 97 -5.49 -12.93 -1.04
N ALA A 98 -4.33 -12.88 -0.39
CA ALA A 98 -4.12 -12.23 0.90
C ALA A 98 -4.42 -10.72 0.80
N LEU A 99 -3.89 -10.06 -0.24
CA LEU A 99 -4.16 -8.66 -0.51
C LEU A 99 -5.65 -8.32 -0.68
N ARG A 100 -6.48 -9.26 -1.17
CA ARG A 100 -7.92 -9.00 -1.34
C ARG A 100 -8.60 -8.74 -0.01
N ASN A 101 -8.50 -9.67 0.93
CA ASN A 101 -9.34 -9.65 2.14
C ASN A 101 -8.66 -10.26 3.38
N ASP A 102 -7.35 -10.46 3.37
CA ASP A 102 -6.59 -11.09 4.45
C ASP A 102 -5.40 -10.23 4.88
N TRP A 103 -4.61 -10.75 5.81
CA TRP A 103 -3.37 -10.17 6.27
C TRP A 103 -2.38 -10.02 5.12
N LEU A 104 -1.75 -8.84 5.00
CA LEU A 104 -0.73 -8.68 3.98
C LEU A 104 0.51 -9.51 4.34
N THR A 105 1.06 -10.18 3.33
CA THR A 105 2.33 -10.90 3.42
C THR A 105 3.51 -9.93 3.34
N ASP A 106 4.70 -10.38 3.74
CA ASP A 106 5.97 -9.69 3.48
C ASP A 106 6.07 -9.25 2.01
N ASN A 107 5.66 -10.13 1.10
CA ASN A 107 5.78 -9.93 -0.33
C ASN A 107 4.81 -8.87 -0.85
N ASN A 108 3.62 -8.73 -0.23
CA ASN A 108 2.72 -7.62 -0.53
C ASN A 108 3.34 -6.26 -0.17
N ILE A 109 3.93 -6.15 1.02
CA ILE A 109 4.56 -4.90 1.48
C ILE A 109 5.82 -4.62 0.64
N ALA A 110 6.65 -5.64 0.40
CA ALA A 110 7.84 -5.53 -0.45
C ALA A 110 7.51 -5.09 -1.89
N PHE A 111 6.41 -5.60 -2.46
CA PHE A 111 5.89 -5.15 -3.76
C PHE A 111 5.50 -3.68 -3.71
N TRP A 112 4.82 -3.24 -2.65
CA TRP A 112 4.41 -1.85 -2.51
C TRP A 112 5.62 -0.93 -2.44
N GLU A 113 6.63 -1.28 -1.65
CA GLU A 113 7.88 -0.54 -1.58
C GLU A 113 8.60 -0.49 -2.93
N GLU A 114 8.69 -1.61 -3.65
CA GLU A 114 9.31 -1.69 -4.99
C GLU A 114 8.58 -0.78 -5.98
N TYR A 115 7.24 -0.77 -5.92
CA TYR A 115 6.44 0.12 -6.72
C TYR A 115 6.72 1.60 -6.40
N LEU A 116 6.76 1.98 -5.11
CA LEU A 116 7.08 3.35 -4.70
C LEU A 116 8.50 3.76 -5.17
N GLU A 117 9.48 2.86 -5.10
CA GLU A 117 10.84 3.13 -5.58
C GLU A 117 10.89 3.39 -7.07
N ARG A 118 10.30 2.48 -7.86
CA ARG A 118 10.38 2.49 -9.32
C ARG A 118 9.49 3.54 -9.97
N GLU A 119 8.38 3.91 -9.35
CA GLU A 119 7.39 4.81 -9.95
C GLU A 119 7.34 6.19 -9.30
N ILE A 120 7.82 6.34 -8.07
CA ILE A 120 7.81 7.61 -7.33
C ILE A 120 9.22 8.10 -7.08
N LEU A 121 10.04 7.37 -6.31
CA LEU A 121 11.37 7.85 -5.89
C LEU A 121 12.31 8.09 -7.08
N VAL A 122 12.17 7.35 -8.18
CA VAL A 122 12.96 7.60 -9.40
C VAL A 122 12.84 9.03 -9.93
N LYS A 123 11.73 9.72 -9.64
CA LYS A 123 11.48 11.13 -10.01
C LYS A 123 12.20 12.13 -9.10
N TYR A 124 12.76 11.65 -7.98
CA TYR A 124 13.44 12.44 -6.95
C TYR A 124 14.83 11.86 -6.69
N PRO A 125 15.77 11.90 -7.66
CA PRO A 125 17.09 11.26 -7.53
C PRO A 125 17.97 11.82 -6.41
N GLN A 126 17.63 13.01 -5.91
CA GLN A 126 18.30 13.63 -4.75
C GLN A 126 17.74 13.16 -3.41
N ALA A 127 16.56 12.54 -3.38
CA ALA A 127 15.99 11.96 -2.17
C ALA A 127 16.83 10.76 -1.75
N ARG A 128 17.45 10.87 -0.57
CA ARG A 128 18.26 9.78 0.01
C ARG A 128 17.38 9.00 0.98
N ILE A 129 16.37 8.34 0.44
CA ILE A 129 15.36 7.60 1.22
C ILE A 129 15.51 6.12 0.90
N ILE A 130 15.48 5.27 1.92
CA ILE A 130 15.50 3.81 1.78
C ILE A 130 14.16 3.25 2.28
N LEU A 131 13.53 2.38 1.48
CA LEU A 131 12.40 1.56 1.91
C LEU A 131 12.94 0.14 2.20
N LEU A 132 13.18 -0.16 3.47
CA LEU A 132 13.85 -1.40 3.87
C LEU A 132 12.86 -2.56 3.83
N ARG A 133 13.10 -3.54 2.95
CA ARG A 133 12.23 -4.71 2.77
C ARG A 133 11.84 -5.37 4.11
N PRO A 134 10.61 -5.91 4.25
CA PRO A 134 10.20 -6.65 5.44
C PRO A 134 11.17 -7.75 5.86
N SER A 135 11.66 -8.54 4.90
CA SER A 135 12.62 -9.62 5.16
C SER A 135 13.97 -9.12 5.70
N ILE A 136 14.44 -7.97 5.23
CA ILE A 136 15.68 -7.35 5.71
C ILE A 136 15.47 -6.71 7.08
N THR A 137 14.29 -6.11 7.32
CA THR A 137 13.91 -5.61 8.65
C THR A 137 13.83 -6.74 9.67
N PHE A 138 13.21 -7.86 9.31
CA PHE A 138 13.18 -9.07 10.15
C PHE A 138 14.59 -9.58 10.45
N LEU A 139 15.44 -9.72 9.43
CA LEU A 139 16.84 -10.12 9.60
C LEU A 139 17.60 -9.18 10.55
N LEU A 140 17.43 -7.86 10.39
CA LEU A 140 18.02 -6.85 11.27
C LEU A 140 17.56 -6.98 12.73
N MET A 141 16.28 -7.26 12.92
CA MET A 141 15.69 -7.40 14.26
C MET A 141 16.11 -8.68 14.97
N ARG A 142 16.35 -9.76 14.22
CA ARG A 142 16.68 -11.08 14.79
C ARG A 142 18.17 -11.35 14.91
N GLU A 143 19.01 -10.71 14.09
CA GLU A 143 20.46 -10.86 14.17
C GLU A 143 21.03 -10.14 15.41
N PRO A 144 21.66 -10.86 16.37
CA PRO A 144 22.29 -10.25 17.53
C PRO A 144 23.46 -9.34 17.14
N ASP A 145 24.28 -9.76 16.18
CA ASP A 145 25.46 -9.02 15.72
C ASP A 145 25.25 -8.45 14.31
N THR A 146 24.92 -7.16 14.25
CA THR A 146 24.63 -6.45 13.00
C THR A 146 25.78 -6.47 11.98
N ARG A 147 27.01 -6.78 12.40
CA ARG A 147 28.16 -6.96 11.50
C ARG A 147 27.98 -8.17 10.58
N GLN A 148 27.27 -9.21 11.01
CA GLN A 148 27.06 -10.44 10.23
C GLN A 148 26.16 -10.22 9.02
N ILE A 149 25.23 -9.27 9.11
CA ILE A 149 24.24 -8.99 8.05
C ILE A 149 24.60 -7.75 7.22
N ARG A 150 25.75 -7.13 7.48
CA ARG A 150 26.15 -5.87 6.84
C ARG A 150 26.23 -5.96 5.32
N SER A 151 26.57 -7.12 4.76
CA SER A 151 26.59 -7.36 3.31
C SER A 151 25.21 -7.48 2.68
N ALA A 152 24.17 -7.83 3.47
CA ALA A 152 22.79 -7.91 3.03
C ALA A 152 22.05 -6.56 3.17
N LEU A 153 22.62 -5.62 3.93
CA LEU A 153 22.04 -4.31 4.17
C LEU A 153 22.41 -3.31 3.04
N PRO A 154 21.50 -2.36 2.72
CA PRO A 154 21.83 -1.29 1.79
C PRO A 154 22.85 -0.31 2.39
N ASP A 155 23.46 0.51 1.53
CA ASP A 155 24.36 1.57 2.00
C ASP A 155 23.57 2.72 2.65
N PHE A 156 23.73 2.86 3.97
CA PHE A 156 23.12 3.94 4.76
C PHE A 156 23.99 5.20 4.86
N SER A 157 25.19 5.24 4.27
CA SER A 157 26.19 6.32 4.48
C SER A 157 25.67 7.74 4.21
N LYS A 158 24.75 7.87 3.24
CA LYS A 158 24.16 9.15 2.81
C LYS A 158 22.65 9.21 3.04
N VAL A 159 22.09 8.27 3.80
CA VAL A 159 20.64 8.20 3.97
C VAL A 159 20.14 9.37 4.81
N THR A 160 18.97 9.88 4.44
CA THR A 160 18.24 10.90 5.20
C THR A 160 17.09 10.28 5.97
N HIS A 161 16.36 9.37 5.33
CA HIS A 161 15.21 8.71 5.92
C HIS A 161 15.18 7.22 5.58
N VAL A 162 14.74 6.39 6.52
CA VAL A 162 14.55 4.95 6.33
C VAL A 162 13.13 4.59 6.78
N PHE A 163 12.38 3.92 5.92
CA PHE A 163 11.12 3.28 6.28
C PHE A 163 11.38 1.80 6.55
N LEU A 164 10.85 1.29 7.66
CA LEU A 164 10.95 -0.10 8.07
C LEU A 164 9.56 -0.62 8.43
N PRO A 165 9.01 -1.60 7.70
CA PRO A 165 7.87 -2.39 8.14
C PRO A 165 8.27 -3.25 9.35
N ILE A 166 7.60 -3.08 10.47
CA ILE A 166 7.87 -3.81 11.71
C ILE A 166 6.84 -4.92 11.87
N ASN A 167 7.33 -6.13 12.17
CA ASN A 167 6.53 -7.29 12.49
C ASN A 167 6.96 -7.84 13.87
N ASP A 168 6.00 -8.30 14.66
CA ASP A 168 6.20 -8.90 15.99
C ASP A 168 6.59 -10.39 15.94
N CYS A 169 6.88 -10.96 14.77
CA CYS A 169 7.44 -12.30 14.66
C CYS A 169 8.76 -12.39 15.42
N HIS A 170 8.84 -13.32 16.37
CA HIS A 170 10.04 -13.60 17.14
C HIS A 170 10.68 -14.95 16.79
N ASN A 171 9.96 -15.81 16.09
CA ASN A 171 10.39 -17.16 15.76
C ASN A 171 10.88 -17.26 14.32
N VAL A 172 12.20 -17.34 14.14
CA VAL A 172 12.85 -17.48 12.81
C VAL A 172 12.50 -18.78 12.07
N SER A 173 11.94 -19.77 12.76
CA SER A 173 11.59 -21.06 12.17
C SER A 173 10.12 -21.15 11.74
N GLU A 174 9.32 -20.13 12.04
CA GLU A 174 7.89 -20.09 11.71
C GLU A 174 7.69 -19.29 10.43
N ALA A 175 7.32 -20.01 9.36
CA ALA A 175 6.90 -19.38 8.12
C ALA A 175 5.63 -18.57 8.37
N GLU A 176 5.57 -17.35 7.83
CA GLU A 176 4.42 -16.44 8.00
C GLU A 176 4.09 -16.12 9.48
N GLY A 177 5.09 -16.22 10.37
CA GLY A 177 4.92 -15.87 11.78
C GLY A 177 4.69 -14.37 12.01
N GLY A 178 4.25 -14.04 13.22
CA GLY A 178 3.86 -12.68 13.61
C GLY A 178 2.36 -12.46 13.55
N SER A 179 1.89 -11.55 14.39
CA SER A 179 0.48 -11.21 14.58
C SER A 179 0.14 -9.75 14.24
N HIS A 180 1.13 -8.90 13.93
CA HIS A 180 0.84 -7.50 13.65
C HIS A 180 1.92 -6.77 12.86
N TRP A 181 1.48 -5.89 11.96
CA TRP A 181 2.34 -4.97 11.21
C TRP A 181 2.24 -3.55 11.75
N SER A 182 3.37 -2.89 11.90
CA SER A 182 3.45 -1.44 12.15
C SER A 182 4.56 -0.81 11.30
N LEU A 183 4.68 0.52 11.32
CA LEU A 183 5.67 1.24 10.51
C LEU A 183 6.60 2.06 11.39
N LEU A 184 7.92 1.92 11.15
CA LEU A 184 8.93 2.81 11.71
C LEU A 184 9.51 3.70 10.60
N LEU A 185 9.47 5.02 10.80
CA LEU A 185 10.17 5.99 9.98
C LEU A 185 11.33 6.59 10.77
N VAL A 186 12.56 6.34 10.33
CA VAL A 186 13.77 6.93 10.91
C VAL A 186 14.17 8.15 10.11
N SER A 187 14.24 9.32 10.74
CA SER A 187 14.99 10.48 10.23
C SER A 187 16.42 10.39 10.75
N ALA A 188 17.34 9.99 9.87
CA ALA A 188 18.76 9.93 10.19
C ALA A 188 19.34 11.33 10.42
N ILE A 189 18.85 12.34 9.69
CA ILE A 189 19.31 13.73 9.80
C ILE A 189 18.89 14.39 11.11
N ASP A 190 17.69 14.08 11.62
CA ASP A 190 17.20 14.64 12.88
C ASP A 190 17.53 13.78 14.10
N GLY A 191 17.99 12.54 13.88
CA GLY A 191 18.25 11.57 14.94
C GLY A 191 16.98 11.11 15.66
N VAL A 192 15.88 10.94 14.91
CA VAL A 192 14.55 10.60 15.45
C VAL A 192 13.97 9.39 14.73
N ALA A 193 13.30 8.51 15.47
CA ALA A 193 12.50 7.41 14.94
C ALA A 193 11.03 7.60 15.33
N PHE A 194 10.15 7.63 14.34
CA PHE A 194 8.70 7.79 14.50
C PHE A 194 8.02 6.45 14.27
N HIS A 195 7.32 5.94 15.28
CA HIS A 195 6.58 4.69 15.20
C HIS A 195 5.09 4.96 15.01
N TYR A 196 4.52 4.34 13.98
CA TYR A 196 3.11 4.40 13.64
C TYR A 196 2.50 3.01 13.75
N ASP A 197 1.46 2.90 14.56
CA ASP A 197 0.84 1.62 14.89
C ASP A 197 -0.69 1.77 14.87
N SER A 198 -1.35 0.95 14.06
CA SER A 198 -2.80 0.94 13.91
C SER A 198 -3.54 0.11 14.97
N LEU A 199 -2.81 -0.53 15.90
CA LEU A 199 -3.36 -1.37 16.96
C LEU A 199 -2.79 -0.96 18.33
N ASN A 200 -3.11 0.23 18.80
CA ASN A 200 -2.85 0.71 20.16
C ASN A 200 -1.40 0.48 20.65
N SER A 201 -0.41 0.72 19.78
CA SER A 201 1.02 0.52 20.09
C SER A 201 1.41 -0.93 20.42
N SER A 202 0.70 -1.92 19.88
CA SER A 202 1.00 -3.35 20.05
C SER A 202 2.46 -3.69 19.73
N ASN A 203 3.05 -3.06 18.70
CA ASN A 203 4.44 -3.29 18.29
C ASN A 203 5.46 -2.35 18.95
N TYR A 204 5.12 -1.70 20.08
CA TYR A 204 6.01 -0.73 20.73
C TYR A 204 7.41 -1.29 21.01
N THR A 205 7.49 -2.50 21.58
CA THR A 205 8.76 -3.13 21.97
C THR A 205 9.64 -3.44 20.76
N ASP A 206 9.03 -3.98 19.71
CA ASP A 206 9.70 -4.34 18.46
C ASP A 206 10.15 -3.10 17.68
N ALA A 207 9.31 -2.08 17.58
CA ALA A 207 9.67 -0.82 16.96
C ALA A 207 10.79 -0.10 17.75
N ARG A 208 10.77 -0.17 19.08
CA ARG A 208 11.84 0.39 19.92
C ARG A 208 13.15 -0.38 19.77
N LEU A 209 13.10 -1.70 19.60
CA LEU A 209 14.27 -2.51 19.26
C LEU A 209 14.82 -2.15 17.87
N ALA A 210 13.95 -2.05 16.86
CA ALA A 210 14.35 -1.65 15.51
C ALA A 210 15.01 -0.26 15.49
N ALA A 211 14.48 0.71 16.25
CA ALA A 211 15.12 2.02 16.39
C ALA A 211 16.52 1.95 17.02
N ARG A 212 16.74 1.08 18.01
CA ARG A 212 18.08 0.85 18.58
C ARG A 212 19.04 0.24 17.57
N LYS A 213 18.62 -0.83 16.87
CA LYS A 213 19.41 -1.46 15.80
C LYS A 213 19.75 -0.47 14.69
N MET A 214 18.81 0.40 14.30
CA MET A 214 19.07 1.46 13.34
C MET A 214 20.05 2.52 13.85
N SER A 215 20.05 2.83 15.15
CA SER A 215 21.05 3.74 15.74
C SER A 215 22.47 3.17 15.55
N GLU A 216 22.64 1.86 15.79
CA GLU A 216 23.91 1.14 15.61
C GLU A 216 24.35 1.14 14.13
N ILE A 217 23.43 0.80 13.21
CA ILE A 217 23.70 0.76 11.76
C ILE A 217 24.10 2.14 11.22
N LEU A 218 23.43 3.20 11.66
CA LEU A 218 23.74 4.55 11.25
C LEU A 218 25.06 5.06 11.85
N GLY A 219 25.64 4.36 12.83
CA GLY A 219 26.85 4.79 13.53
C GLY A 219 26.67 6.12 14.27
N ARG A 220 25.44 6.42 14.69
CA ARG A 220 25.08 7.66 15.38
C ARG A 220 24.73 7.37 16.84
N GLY A 221 24.68 8.42 17.65
CA GLY A 221 24.15 8.31 19.02
C GLY A 221 22.69 7.81 19.02
N PRO A 222 22.14 7.48 20.20
CA PRO A 222 20.81 6.90 20.31
C PRO A 222 19.74 7.75 19.60
N LEU A 223 18.96 7.13 18.71
CA LEU A 223 17.81 7.79 18.10
C LEU A 223 16.76 8.10 19.16
N ARG A 224 16.23 9.33 19.15
CA ARG A 224 15.06 9.67 19.93
C ARG A 224 13.86 8.94 19.33
N PHE A 225 13.25 8.04 20.08
CA PHE A 225 12.10 7.29 19.61
C PHE A 225 10.80 7.93 20.09
N LEU A 226 9.90 8.17 19.14
CA LEU A 226 8.58 8.76 19.34
C LEU A 226 7.53 7.76 18.88
N ASN A 227 6.73 7.29 19.83
CA ASN A 227 5.55 6.49 19.56
C ASN A 227 4.39 7.44 19.27
N LEU A 228 3.86 7.45 18.05
CA LEU A 228 2.84 8.41 17.66
C LEU A 228 1.45 7.89 18.04
N GLU A 229 0.99 8.31 19.21
CA GLU A 229 -0.33 7.97 19.77
C GLU A 229 -1.50 8.48 18.91
N ASP A 230 -1.24 9.47 18.04
CA ASP A 230 -2.20 10.02 17.10
C ASP A 230 -2.20 9.30 15.74
N SER A 231 -1.61 8.11 15.67
CA SER A 231 -1.68 7.24 14.49
C SER A 231 -3.11 6.77 14.24
N PRO A 232 -3.59 6.73 12.98
CA PRO A 232 -4.91 6.20 12.65
C PRO A 232 -5.02 4.73 13.08
N GLN A 233 -6.11 4.41 13.79
CA GLN A 233 -6.37 3.07 14.30
C GLN A 233 -7.23 2.26 13.33
N GLN A 234 -6.96 0.96 13.22
CA GLN A 234 -7.79 0.04 12.46
C GLN A 234 -8.98 -0.44 13.30
N GLU A 235 -10.10 -0.73 12.64
CA GLU A 235 -11.30 -1.26 13.32
C GLU A 235 -11.37 -2.80 13.30
N ASN A 236 -10.65 -3.44 12.37
CA ASN A 236 -10.64 -4.90 12.20
C ASN A 236 -9.29 -5.52 12.60
N GLY A 237 -9.14 -6.83 12.45
CA GLY A 237 -7.94 -7.56 12.86
C GLY A 237 -6.90 -7.84 11.77
N SER A 238 -7.07 -7.36 10.52
CA SER A 238 -6.25 -7.81 9.38
C SER A 238 -5.72 -6.69 8.48
N ASP A 239 -6.14 -5.44 8.66
CA ASP A 239 -5.73 -4.33 7.81
C ASP A 239 -4.39 -3.66 8.21
N CYS A 240 -3.73 -4.11 9.28
CA CYS A 240 -2.47 -3.52 9.77
C CYS A 240 -1.41 -3.32 8.66
N GLY A 241 -1.19 -4.32 7.81
CA GLY A 241 -0.26 -4.20 6.67
C GLY A 241 -0.71 -3.18 5.61
N VAL A 242 -2.02 -3.00 5.42
CA VAL A 242 -2.56 -1.97 4.52
C VAL A 242 -2.34 -0.58 5.11
N PHE A 243 -2.52 -0.43 6.42
CA PHE A 243 -2.20 0.82 7.14
C PHE A 243 -0.71 1.16 6.97
N VAL A 244 0.21 0.20 7.14
CA VAL A 244 1.64 0.38 6.87
C VAL A 244 1.88 0.92 5.45
N CYS A 245 1.29 0.30 4.43
CA CYS A 245 1.47 0.73 3.04
C CYS A 245 0.94 2.15 2.77
N ILE A 246 -0.26 2.48 3.28
CA ILE A 246 -0.88 3.79 3.11
C ILE A 246 -0.09 4.87 3.84
N LEU A 247 0.29 4.63 5.09
CA LEU A 247 1.11 5.55 5.90
C LEU A 247 2.46 5.79 5.24
N MET A 248 3.13 4.74 4.78
CA MET A 248 4.42 4.84 4.09
C MET A 248 4.32 5.75 2.86
N ARG A 249 3.33 5.53 1.99
CA ARG A 249 3.14 6.38 0.81
C ARG A 249 2.79 7.81 1.21
N HIS A 250 1.93 8.02 2.21
CA HIS A 250 1.53 9.35 2.64
C HIS A 250 2.71 10.14 3.19
N LEU A 251 3.48 9.55 4.12
CA LEU A 251 4.67 10.15 4.70
C LEU A 251 5.73 10.40 3.63
N LEU A 252 5.94 9.46 2.72
CA LEU A 252 6.88 9.65 1.62
C LEU A 252 6.48 10.82 0.72
N VAL A 253 5.28 10.78 0.13
CA VAL A 253 4.88 11.72 -0.93
C VAL A 253 4.46 13.06 -0.37
N ASN A 254 3.58 13.07 0.64
CA ASN A 254 2.94 14.31 1.11
C ASN A 254 3.70 14.99 2.24
N ARG A 255 4.67 14.30 2.87
CA ARG A 255 5.50 14.88 3.92
C ARG A 255 6.94 15.08 3.43
N LEU A 256 7.65 14.01 3.09
CA LEU A 256 9.08 14.10 2.82
C LEU A 256 9.40 14.67 1.44
N LEU A 257 8.70 14.25 0.38
CA LEU A 257 8.98 14.68 -0.99
C LEU A 257 8.30 16.00 -1.37
N ALA A 258 7.18 16.35 -0.72
CA ALA A 258 6.47 17.61 -0.95
C ALA A 258 7.07 18.79 -0.19
N ALA A 259 7.88 18.55 0.84
CA ALA A 259 8.46 19.60 1.66
C ALA A 259 9.59 20.32 0.94
N ASN A 260 9.58 21.66 1.07
CA ASN A 260 10.74 22.44 0.69
C ASN A 260 11.87 22.21 1.71
N ALA A 261 13.13 22.27 1.27
CA ALA A 261 14.30 21.98 2.11
C ALA A 261 14.47 22.83 3.39
N ARG A 262 13.63 23.87 3.58
CA ARG A 262 13.65 24.77 4.75
C ARG A 262 12.42 24.66 5.64
N GLU A 263 11.44 23.85 5.26
CA GLU A 263 10.18 23.75 5.99
C GLU A 263 10.24 22.64 7.03
N LYS A 264 9.74 22.93 8.24
CA LYS A 264 9.50 21.90 9.24
C LYS A 264 8.26 21.13 8.83
N VAL A 265 8.38 19.82 8.77
CA VAL A 265 7.30 18.93 8.38
C VAL A 265 6.77 18.23 9.62
N SER A 266 5.46 18.33 9.85
CA SER A 266 4.81 17.56 10.91
C SER A 266 4.73 16.09 10.50
N MET A 267 5.18 15.22 11.40
CA MET A 267 5.10 13.76 11.26
C MET A 267 3.83 13.16 11.91
N SER A 268 3.01 14.01 12.54
CA SER A 268 1.71 13.65 13.10
C SER A 268 0.73 13.17 12.02
N MET A 269 -0.07 12.18 12.40
CA MET A 269 -1.18 11.65 11.59
C MET A 269 -2.54 11.88 12.25
N ALA A 270 -2.60 12.77 13.25
CA ALA A 270 -3.84 13.20 13.88
C ALA A 270 -4.87 13.63 12.82
N ASN A 271 -6.12 13.21 13.03
CA ASN A 271 -7.26 13.52 12.16
C ASN A 271 -7.14 12.98 10.72
N LYS A 272 -6.18 12.10 10.42
CA LYS A 272 -6.13 11.40 9.14
C LYS A 272 -6.94 10.11 9.23
N LEU A 273 -7.86 9.93 8.29
CA LEU A 273 -8.63 8.70 8.13
C LEU A 273 -7.97 7.83 7.06
N ILE A 274 -7.92 6.53 7.29
CA ILE A 274 -7.35 5.55 6.35
C ILE A 274 -8.49 4.70 5.78
N ASP A 275 -8.62 4.72 4.45
CA ASP A 275 -9.51 3.84 3.69
C ASP A 275 -8.73 2.60 3.26
N ALA A 276 -8.75 1.56 4.11
CA ALA A 276 -8.03 0.32 3.86
C ALA A 276 -8.60 -0.46 2.66
N ASP A 277 -9.92 -0.52 2.49
CA ASP A 277 -10.56 -1.16 1.33
C ASP A 277 -10.17 -0.45 0.02
N GLY A 278 -10.17 0.89 0.03
CA GLY A 278 -9.63 1.69 -1.06
C GLY A 278 -8.16 1.39 -1.36
N GLY A 279 -7.33 1.25 -0.32
CA GLY A 279 -5.92 0.87 -0.45
C GLY A 279 -5.72 -0.50 -1.09
N ARG A 280 -6.47 -1.52 -0.65
CA ARG A 280 -6.46 -2.87 -1.24
C ARG A 280 -6.86 -2.83 -2.71
N LYS A 281 -7.95 -2.12 -3.04
CA LYS A 281 -8.42 -1.95 -4.42
C LYS A 281 -7.39 -1.24 -5.30
N GLU A 282 -6.69 -0.24 -4.77
CA GLU A 282 -5.62 0.46 -5.49
C GLU A 282 -4.45 -0.47 -5.79
N MET A 283 -3.92 -1.17 -4.79
CA MET A 283 -2.81 -2.11 -4.97
C MET A 283 -3.15 -3.21 -5.98
N LEU A 284 -4.34 -3.81 -5.90
CA LEU A 284 -4.82 -4.81 -6.86
C LEU A 284 -4.91 -4.24 -8.29
N LYS A 285 -5.37 -3.00 -8.43
CA LYS A 285 -5.45 -2.33 -9.74
C LYS A 285 -4.05 -2.07 -10.32
N ILE A 286 -3.09 -1.68 -9.49
CA ILE A 286 -1.69 -1.49 -9.90
C ILE A 286 -1.10 -2.81 -10.37
N ILE A 287 -1.24 -3.88 -9.59
CA ILE A 287 -0.78 -5.23 -9.96
C ILE A 287 -1.34 -5.65 -11.32
N GLU A 288 -2.65 -5.48 -11.53
CA GLU A 288 -3.29 -5.86 -12.79
C GLU A 288 -2.82 -4.99 -13.97
N SER A 289 -2.57 -3.69 -13.73
CA SER A 289 -2.03 -2.78 -14.74
C SER A 289 -0.62 -3.20 -15.18
N LEU A 290 0.27 -3.45 -14.21
CA LEU A 290 1.65 -3.89 -14.47
C LEU A 290 1.68 -5.26 -15.16
N ARG A 291 0.81 -6.18 -14.75
CA ARG A 291 0.67 -7.50 -15.38
C ARG A 291 0.29 -7.39 -16.86
N LYS A 292 -0.72 -6.55 -17.17
CA LYS A 292 -1.14 -6.29 -18.57
C LYS A 292 -0.03 -5.66 -19.39
N GLU A 293 0.70 -4.71 -18.81
CA GLU A 293 1.84 -4.07 -19.48
C GLU A 293 2.96 -5.09 -19.76
N GLY A 294 3.28 -5.96 -18.80
CA GLY A 294 4.26 -7.03 -18.99
C GLY A 294 3.89 -8.02 -20.08
N VAL A 295 2.61 -8.41 -20.17
CA VAL A 295 2.09 -9.24 -21.27
C VAL A 295 2.22 -8.52 -22.61
N ARG A 296 1.82 -7.25 -22.68
CA ARG A 296 1.91 -6.43 -23.89
C ARG A 296 3.34 -6.30 -24.40
N ARG A 297 4.32 -6.10 -23.50
CA ARG A 297 5.74 -6.03 -23.86
C ARG A 297 6.26 -7.34 -24.43
N ARG A 298 5.95 -8.48 -23.78
CA ARG A 298 6.34 -9.82 -24.27
C ARG A 298 5.72 -10.17 -25.63
N SER A 299 4.45 -9.84 -25.84
CA SER A 299 3.80 -10.06 -27.14
C SER A 299 4.43 -9.24 -28.27
N ARG A 300 4.95 -8.03 -27.99
CA ARG A 300 5.64 -7.21 -28.98
C ARG A 300 7.04 -7.73 -29.30
N SER A 301 7.78 -8.23 -28.30
CA SER A 301 9.12 -8.80 -28.50
C SER A 301 9.10 -10.21 -29.11
N ALA A 302 7.98 -10.92 -29.05
CA ALA A 302 7.80 -12.23 -29.70
C ALA A 302 7.33 -12.13 -31.18
N SER A 303 7.22 -10.94 -31.76
CA SER A 303 6.87 -10.78 -33.17
C SER A 303 8.07 -11.15 -34.07
N PRO A 304 7.94 -12.09 -35.03
CA PRO A 304 9.05 -12.58 -35.86
C PRO A 304 9.51 -11.60 -36.96
N PHE A 305 9.04 -10.35 -36.95
CA PHE A 305 9.34 -9.34 -37.98
C PHE A 305 10.24 -8.22 -37.44
N THR A 306 11.51 -8.54 -37.17
CA THR A 306 12.64 -7.60 -37.26
C THR A 306 13.93 -8.43 -37.37
N LYS A 307 14.11 -9.08 -38.52
CA LYS A 307 15.45 -9.47 -38.99
C LYS A 307 15.95 -8.35 -39.89
N ASP A 308 16.39 -7.25 -39.31
CA ASP A 308 17.38 -6.45 -40.03
C ASP A 308 18.71 -7.20 -39.88
N PRO A 309 19.33 -7.63 -41.00
CA PRO A 309 20.62 -8.30 -40.92
C PRO A 309 21.66 -7.34 -40.32
N PRO A 310 22.66 -7.85 -39.57
CA PRO A 310 23.64 -7.01 -38.91
C PRO A 310 24.42 -6.19 -39.94
N ARG A 311 24.47 -4.88 -39.72
CA ARG A 311 25.34 -3.98 -40.47
C ARG A 311 26.74 -4.09 -39.87
N ILE A 312 27.71 -4.47 -40.70
CA ILE A 312 29.12 -4.51 -40.34
C ILE A 312 29.68 -3.08 -40.48
N GLU A 313 30.34 -2.60 -39.43
CA GLU A 313 31.46 -1.64 -39.51
C GLU A 313 32.62 -2.21 -38.70
#